data_AF-A0A355AA77-F1
#
_entry.id   AF-A0A355AA77-F1
#
_cell.length_a   1.000
_cell.length_b   1.000
_cell.length_c   1.000
_cell.angle_alpha   90.00
_cell.angle_beta   90.00
_cell.angle_gamma   90.00
#
_symmetry.space_group_name_H-M   'P 1'
#
loop_
_entity.id
_entity.type
_entity.pdbx_description
1 polymer ?
#
loop_
_entity_poly.entity_id
_entity_poly.type
_entity_poly.pdbx_seq_one_letter_code
_entity_poly.pdbx_strand_id
1 'polypeptide(L)'
;MWEDEIKDHLLTDMLEIHFIELPKFRALKNKDLAQNQLHRWLTYLNNNITPRELKELISMDINIKQAERDFQEITKDPDYQPFYDEREKAHFDRNSRIAYALLRGREEGREEGREEG
;
A
#
# COMPACT_ATOMS: atom_id res chain seq x y z
N MET A 1 21.04 -7.69 4.88
CA MET A 1 21.49 -6.54 5.69
C MET A 1 22.29 -5.61 4.79
N TRP A 2 21.61 -4.89 3.89
CA TRP A 2 22.16 -3.85 2.99
C TRP A 2 21.07 -2.89 2.44
N GLU A 3 19.78 -3.13 2.69
CA GLU A 3 18.69 -2.30 2.10
C GLU A 3 18.30 -1.07 2.94
N ASP A 4 18.72 -0.97 4.20
CA ASP A 4 18.17 0.04 5.12
C ASP A 4 18.87 1.42 5.09
N GLU A 5 20.00 1.57 4.38
CA GLU A 5 20.81 2.80 4.47
C GLU A 5 20.56 3.83 3.35
N ILE A 6 19.96 3.45 2.21
CA ILE A 6 19.75 4.38 1.09
C ILE A 6 18.25 4.56 0.84
N LYS A 7 17.70 5.68 1.31
CA LYS A 7 16.27 6.02 1.17
C LYS A 7 15.94 6.77 -0.11
N ASP A 8 16.95 7.44 -0.68
CA ASP A 8 16.84 8.25 -1.88
C ASP A 8 17.90 7.78 -2.89
N HIS A 9 17.46 7.37 -4.08
CA HIS A 9 18.32 6.91 -5.16
C HIS A 9 18.20 7.85 -6.36
N LEU A 10 19.23 8.68 -6.56
CA LEU A 10 19.37 9.50 -7.76
C LEU A 10 19.88 8.62 -8.91
N LEU A 11 19.03 8.32 -9.89
CA LEU A 11 19.41 7.53 -11.05
C LEU A 11 20.07 8.42 -12.12
N THR A 12 19.53 9.62 -12.32
CA THR A 12 20.06 10.67 -13.21
C THR A 12 19.58 12.04 -12.70
N ASP A 13 20.13 13.14 -13.22
CA ASP A 13 19.67 14.51 -12.90
C ASP A 13 18.19 14.77 -13.27
N MET A 14 17.54 13.85 -13.97
CA MET A 14 16.13 13.92 -14.36
C MET A 14 15.22 12.96 -13.58
N LEU A 15 15.78 12.03 -12.79
CA LEU A 15 15.01 10.97 -12.14
C LEU A 15 15.58 10.61 -10.76
N GLU A 16 14.75 10.82 -9.76
CA GLU A 16 14.98 10.45 -8.36
C GLU A 16 13.92 9.45 -7.89
N ILE A 17 14.33 8.47 -7.10
CA ILE A 17 13.43 7.46 -6.51
C ILE A 17 13.50 7.57 -4.98
N HIS A 18 12.33 7.73 -4.37
CA HIS A 18 12.16 7.69 -2.91
C HIS A 18 11.57 6.35 -2.46
N PHE A 19 12.17 5.74 -1.44
CA PHE A 19 11.67 4.50 -0.85
C PHE A 19 10.86 4.81 0.42
N ILE A 20 9.58 4.43 0.41
CA ILE A 20 8.66 4.70 1.51
C ILE A 20 8.18 3.39 2.14
N GLU A 21 8.43 3.24 3.43
CA GLU A 21 7.98 2.09 4.20
C GLU A 21 6.55 2.29 4.71
N LEU A 22 5.56 1.79 3.95
CA LEU A 22 4.15 1.86 4.32
C LEU A 22 3.83 1.33 5.73
N PRO A 23 4.45 0.24 6.25
CA PRO A 23 4.21 -0.20 7.62
C PRO A 23 4.54 0.87 8.67
N LYS A 24 5.65 1.59 8.50
CA LYS A 24 6.05 2.68 9.41
C LYS A 24 5.08 3.85 9.33
N PHE A 25 4.62 4.19 8.12
CA PHE A 25 3.59 5.21 7.94
C PHE A 25 2.25 4.82 8.59
N ARG A 26 1.83 3.56 8.47
CA ARG A 26 0.61 3.05 9.10
C ARG A 26 0.68 3.05 10.62
N ALA A 27 1.85 2.79 11.19
CA ALA A 27 2.10 2.84 12.64
C ALA A 27 2.16 4.28 13.20
N LEU A 28 2.27 5.30 12.33
CA LEU A 28 2.38 6.70 12.73
C LEU A 28 1.05 7.20 13.33
N LYS A 29 1.08 7.59 14.61
CA LYS A 29 -0.13 8.03 15.34
C LYS A 29 -0.60 9.43 14.94
N ASN A 30 0.33 10.34 14.71
CA ASN A 30 0.05 11.76 14.46
C ASN A 30 0.41 12.12 13.02
N LYS A 31 -0.45 11.74 12.07
CA LYS A 31 -0.28 12.11 10.66
C LYS A 31 -0.63 13.58 10.49
N ASP A 32 0.36 14.38 10.09
CA ASP A 32 0.13 15.77 9.71
C ASP A 32 -0.49 15.84 8.30
N LEU A 33 -1.81 15.92 8.21
CA LEU A 33 -2.50 16.09 6.91
C LEU A 33 -2.60 17.56 6.49
N ALA A 34 -2.39 18.50 7.41
CA ALA A 34 -2.56 19.92 7.13
C ALA A 34 -1.38 20.46 6.32
N GLN A 35 -0.15 20.18 6.76
CA GLN A 35 1.05 20.77 6.14
C GLN A 35 1.85 19.78 5.31
N ASN A 36 1.67 18.47 5.49
CA ASN A 36 2.46 17.46 4.80
C ASN A 36 1.71 16.80 3.64
N GLN A 37 2.10 17.16 2.41
CA GLN A 37 1.55 16.60 1.18
C GLN A 37 1.80 15.09 1.06
N LEU A 38 3.00 14.60 1.42
CA LEU A 38 3.31 13.19 1.36
C LEU A 38 2.39 12.38 2.29
N HIS A 39 2.11 12.89 3.50
CA HIS A 39 1.17 12.23 4.40
C HIS A 39 -0.25 12.17 3.83
N ARG A 40 -0.71 13.21 3.13
CA ARG A 40 -2.00 13.17 2.44
C ARG A 40 -2.01 12.10 1.36
N TRP A 41 -1.00 12.07 0.49
CA TRP A 41 -0.89 11.05 -0.56
C TRP A 41 -0.80 9.63 -0.04
N LEU A 42 0.02 9.40 0.99
CA LEU A 42 0.11 8.08 1.63
C LEU A 42 -1.18 7.69 2.35
N THR A 43 -1.98 8.65 2.81
CA THR A 43 -3.31 8.39 3.37
C THR A 43 -4.32 8.05 2.26
N TYR A 44 -4.29 8.77 1.13
CA TYR A 44 -5.12 8.51 -0.04
C TYR A 44 -4.88 7.12 -0.62
N LEU A 45 -3.60 6.75 -0.78
CA LEU A 45 -3.18 5.47 -1.35
C LEU A 45 -3.31 4.29 -0.36
N ASN A 46 -3.81 4.52 0.86
CA ASN A 46 -3.98 3.47 1.85
C ASN A 46 -5.39 2.88 1.79
N ASN A 47 -5.50 1.57 1.64
CA ASN A 47 -6.76 0.85 1.38
C ASN A 47 -7.82 0.91 2.50
N ASN A 48 -7.56 1.60 3.62
CA ASN A 48 -8.42 1.61 4.80
C ASN A 48 -9.06 2.98 5.06
N ILE A 49 -9.15 3.84 4.04
CA ILE A 49 -9.77 5.17 4.17
C ILE A 49 -11.29 5.07 4.16
N THR A 50 -11.96 5.73 5.10
CA THR A 50 -13.43 5.82 5.10
C THR A 50 -13.91 6.86 4.08
N PRO A 51 -15.17 6.77 3.60
CA PRO A 51 -15.72 7.78 2.67
C PRO A 51 -15.71 9.21 3.21
N ARG A 52 -15.82 9.37 4.54
CA ARG A 52 -15.75 10.68 5.20
C ARG A 52 -14.33 11.23 5.16
N GLU A 53 -13.34 10.44 5.57
CA GLU A 53 -11.93 10.83 5.54
C GLU A 53 -11.48 11.15 4.11
N LEU A 54 -11.94 10.37 3.12
CA LEU A 54 -11.66 10.63 1.71
C LEU A 54 -12.19 12.00 1.26
N LYS A 55 -13.43 12.34 1.61
CA LYS A 55 -14.00 13.68 1.30
C LYS A 55 -13.21 14.81 1.95
N GLU A 56 -12.82 14.64 3.21
CA GLU A 56 -11.99 15.62 3.92
C GLU A 56 -10.64 15.78 3.20
N LEU A 57 -9.99 14.69 2.82
CA LEU A 57 -8.72 14.69 2.10
C LEU A 57 -8.79 15.36 0.72
N ILE A 58 -9.85 15.07 -0.05
CA ILE A 58 -10.13 15.70 -1.35
C ILE A 58 -10.33 17.21 -1.21
N SER A 59 -10.90 17.67 -0.09
CA SER A 59 -11.07 19.11 0.15
C SER A 59 -9.76 19.79 0.53
N MET A 60 -8.81 19.05 1.11
CA MET A 60 -7.49 19.56 1.51
C MET A 60 -6.48 19.65 0.36
N ASP A 61 -6.60 18.81 -0.69
CA ASP A 61 -5.60 18.73 -1.75
C ASP A 61 -6.22 18.61 -3.16
N ILE A 62 -5.96 19.61 -3.99
CA ILE A 62 -6.51 19.69 -5.36
C ILE A 62 -5.96 18.58 -6.27
N ASN A 63 -4.75 18.11 -6.02
CA ASN A 63 -4.15 17.06 -6.85
C ASN A 63 -4.78 15.70 -6.52
N ILE A 64 -5.08 15.45 -5.24
CA ILE A 64 -5.84 14.25 -4.82
C ILE A 64 -7.26 14.30 -5.38
N LYS A 65 -7.89 15.49 -5.39
CA LYS A 65 -9.20 15.68 -6.03
C LYS A 65 -9.18 15.33 -7.51
N GLN A 66 -8.13 15.72 -8.23
CA GLN A 66 -7.99 15.39 -9.64
C GLN A 66 -7.74 13.89 -9.84
N ALA A 67 -6.83 13.29 -9.06
CA ALA A 67 -6.56 11.86 -9.10
C ALA A 67 -7.81 11.02 -8.85
N GLU A 68 -8.64 11.40 -7.87
CA GLU A 68 -9.89 10.71 -7.58
C GLU A 68 -10.90 10.82 -8.74
N ARG A 69 -10.98 11.97 -9.40
CA ARG A 69 -11.83 12.13 -10.59
C ARG A 69 -11.36 11.24 -11.72
N ASP A 70 -10.07 11.26 -12.02
CA ASP A 70 -9.49 10.44 -13.08
C ASP A 70 -9.70 8.95 -12.79
N PHE A 71 -9.53 8.54 -11.52
CA PHE A 71 -9.84 7.19 -11.07
C PHE A 71 -11.31 6.82 -11.30
N GLN A 72 -12.25 7.72 -10.95
CA GLN A 72 -13.68 7.50 -11.18
C GLN A 72 -14.04 7.44 -12.67
N GLU A 73 -13.39 8.24 -13.52
CA GLU A 73 -13.61 8.16 -14.98
C GLU A 73 -13.09 6.84 -15.56
N ILE A 74 -11.89 6.39 -15.16
CA ILE A 74 -11.33 5.11 -15.61
C ILE A 74 -12.20 3.92 -15.18
N THR A 75 -12.77 3.98 -13.97
CA THR A 75 -13.57 2.88 -13.43
C THR A 75 -15.04 2.88 -13.87
N LYS A 76 -15.50 3.91 -14.57
CA LYS A 76 -16.86 3.98 -15.15
C LYS A 76 -17.02 3.11 -16.39
N ASP A 77 -15.93 2.76 -17.07
CA ASP A 77 -15.98 1.93 -18.26
C ASP A 77 -16.13 0.45 -17.87
N PRO A 78 -17.20 -0.25 -18.29
CA PRO A 78 -17.42 -1.66 -17.96
C PRO A 78 -16.30 -2.60 -18.42
N ASP A 79 -15.48 -2.21 -19.40
CA ASP A 79 -14.34 -3.01 -19.85
C ASP A 79 -13.15 -2.96 -18.85
N TYR A 80 -13.14 -2.00 -17.92
CA TYR A 80 -12.10 -1.87 -16.87
C TYR A 80 -12.38 -2.69 -15.60
N GLN A 81 -13.63 -3.07 -15.34
CA GLN A 81 -14.00 -3.94 -14.22
C GLN A 81 -13.22 -5.27 -14.19
N PRO A 82 -13.12 -6.05 -15.29
CA PRO A 82 -12.39 -7.31 -15.25
C PRO A 82 -10.90 -7.14 -14.93
N PHE A 83 -10.25 -6.07 -15.40
CA PHE A 83 -8.84 -5.79 -15.06
C PHE A 83 -8.65 -5.40 -13.59
N TYR A 84 -9.60 -4.64 -13.02
CA TYR A 84 -9.57 -4.28 -11.60
C TYR A 84 -9.80 -5.51 -10.73
N ASP A 85 -10.77 -6.35 -11.09
CA ASP A 85 -11.08 -7.61 -10.40
C ASP A 85 -9.91 -8.60 -10.48
N GLU A 86 -9.25 -8.72 -11.64
CA GLU A 86 -8.06 -9.56 -11.81
C GLU A 86 -6.90 -9.06 -10.95
N ARG A 87 -6.70 -7.74 -10.87
CA ARG A 87 -5.66 -7.14 -10.02
C ARG A 87 -5.96 -7.39 -8.54
N GLU A 88 -7.21 -7.21 -8.12
CA GLU A 88 -7.64 -7.49 -6.74
C GLU A 88 -7.50 -8.98 -6.40
N LYS A 89 -7.89 -9.88 -7.31
CA LYS A 89 -7.67 -11.34 -7.18
C LYS A 89 -6.20 -11.69 -7.08
N ALA A 90 -5.33 -11.13 -7.93
CA ALA A 90 -3.90 -11.38 -7.88
C ALA A 90 -3.28 -10.93 -6.54
N HIS A 91 -3.76 -9.82 -5.98
CA HIS A 91 -3.37 -9.36 -4.65
C HIS A 91 -3.86 -10.31 -3.55
N PHE A 92 -5.12 -10.76 -3.59
CA PHE A 92 -5.64 -11.75 -2.66
C PHE A 92 -4.87 -13.06 -2.73
N ASP A 93 -4.61 -13.59 -3.92
CA ASP A 93 -3.87 -14.84 -4.12
C ASP A 93 -2.43 -14.75 -3.61
N ARG A 94 -1.78 -13.60 -3.79
CA ARG A 94 -0.45 -13.36 -3.21
C ARG A 94 -0.51 -13.37 -1.67
N ASN A 95 -1.46 -12.66 -1.08
CA ASN A 95 -1.61 -12.61 0.38
C ASN A 95 -1.95 -13.97 0.98
N SER A 96 -2.87 -14.71 0.35
CA SER A 96 -3.26 -16.06 0.74
C SER A 96 -2.09 -17.04 0.66
N ARG A 97 -1.29 -16.99 -0.42
CA ARG A 97 -0.07 -17.83 -0.53
C ARG A 97 0.94 -17.57 0.57
N ILE A 98 1.19 -16.29 0.89
CA ILE A 98 2.12 -15.92 1.96
C ILE A 98 1.59 -16.40 3.32
N ALA A 99 0.30 -16.17 3.60
CA ALA A 99 -0.32 -16.62 4.84
C ALA A 99 -0.28 -18.15 4.99
N TYR A 100 -0.56 -18.88 3.91
CA TYR A 100 -0.50 -20.34 3.87
C TYR A 100 0.92 -20.85 4.12
N ALA A 101 1.93 -20.27 3.46
CA ALA A 101 3.34 -20.64 3.66
C ALA A 101 3.80 -20.41 5.11
N LEU A 102 3.39 -19.29 5.73
CA LEU A 102 3.69 -19.00 7.14
C LEU A 102 3.02 -20.00 8.09
N LEU A 103 1.77 -20.38 7.81
CA LEU A 103 1.05 -21.37 8.61
C LEU A 103 1.76 -22.73 8.56
N ARG A 104 2.07 -23.21 7.34
CA ARG A 104 2.76 -24.48 7.12
C ARG A 104 4.13 -24.54 7.79
N GLY A 105 4.96 -23.51 7.59
CA GLY A 105 6.29 -23.48 8.23
C GLY A 105 6.21 -23.46 9.76
N ARG A 106 5.14 -22.88 10.33
CA ARG A 106 4.91 -22.91 11.78
C ARG A 106 4.45 -24.27 12.30
N GLU A 107 3.67 -24.98 11.51
CA GLU A 107 3.17 -26.32 11.83
C GLU A 107 4.31 -27.35 11.72
N GLU A 108 5.07 -27.31 10.63
CA GLU A 108 6.25 -28.16 10.39
C GLU A 108 7.30 -27.95 11.49
N GLY A 109 7.67 -26.70 11.83
CA GLY A 109 8.60 -26.45 12.93
C GLY A 109 8.08 -26.87 14.31
N ARG A 110 6.77 -27.05 14.48
CA ARG A 110 6.16 -27.56 15.72
C ARG A 110 6.21 -29.08 15.79
N GLU A 111 6.08 -29.76 14.66
CA GLU A 111 6.27 -31.20 14.56
C GLU A 111 7.74 -31.58 14.72
N GLU A 112 8.65 -30.92 13.99
CA GLU A 112 10.10 -31.14 14.11
C GLU A 112 10.57 -30.93 15.56
N GLY A 113 10.15 -29.85 16.21
CA GLY A 113 10.48 -29.60 17.63
C GLY A 113 9.85 -30.58 18.63
N ARG A 114 8.88 -31.40 18.22
CA ARG A 114 8.32 -32.51 19.02
C ARG A 114 9.02 -33.84 18.74
N GLU A 115 9.56 -34.05 17.55
CA GLU A 115 10.33 -35.25 17.20
C GLU A 115 11.78 -35.18 17.70
N GLU A 116 12.38 -33.99 17.75
CA GLU A 116 13.77 -33.79 18.17
C GLU A 116 13.97 -33.60 19.70
N GLY A 117 12.89 -33.55 20.48
CA GLY A 117 12.91 -33.37 21.95
C GLY A 117 12.51 -34.61 22.72
#